data_AF-A0A1B6AVK5-F1
#
_entry.id   AF-A0A1B6AVK5-F1
#
_cell.length_a   1.000
_cell.length_b   1.000
_cell.length_c   1.000
_cell.angle_alpha   90.00
_cell.angle_beta   90.00
_cell.angle_gamma   90.00
#
_symmetry.space_group_name_H-M   'P 1'
#
loop_
_entity.id
_entity.type
_entity.pdbx_description
1 polymer ?
#
loop_
_entity_poly.entity_id
_entity_poly.type
_entity_poly.pdbx_seq_one_letter_code
_entity_poly.pdbx_strand_id
1 'polypeptide(L)'
;MLAAEGLDRGEKNTDIAKNLRMSVRSVEHWRRSWRDAGLAGLRCSGPAKATKVDPQKFAVLEEELPRGAVYHGWPDERWTLSRLRTLIAYMLGIDLSIRGVWELLRRHA
;
A
#
# COMPACT_ATOMS: atom_id res chain seq x y z
N MET A 1 22.79 -5.78 16.01
CA MET A 1 22.61 -4.49 16.70
C MET A 1 21.33 -3.87 16.21
N LEU A 2 20.41 -3.55 17.10
CA LEU A 2 19.18 -2.83 16.75
C LEU A 2 19.52 -1.34 16.56
N ALA A 3 18.87 -0.65 15.61
CA ALA A 3 19.11 0.79 15.39
C ALA A 3 18.92 1.62 16.66
N ALA A 4 17.98 1.21 17.52
CA ALA A 4 17.74 1.82 18.83
C ALA A 4 18.98 1.77 19.73
N GLU A 5 19.71 0.65 19.79
CA GLU A 5 20.87 0.50 20.68
C GLU A 5 22.05 1.38 20.25
N GLY A 6 22.29 1.51 18.95
CA GLY A 6 23.34 2.40 18.43
C GLY A 6 22.98 3.87 18.61
N LEU A 7 21.69 4.21 18.48
CA LEU A 7 21.20 5.56 18.76
C LEU A 7 21.29 5.91 20.25
N ASP A 8 20.94 4.97 21.14
CA ASP A 8 21.03 5.10 22.59
C ASP A 8 22.48 5.28 23.07
N ARG A 9 23.42 4.51 22.50
CA ARG A 9 24.87 4.61 22.76
C ARG A 9 25.54 5.84 22.12
N GLY A 10 24.78 6.68 21.42
CA GLY A 10 25.32 7.90 20.78
C GLY A 10 26.26 7.65 19.59
N GLU A 11 26.23 6.45 18.99
CA GLU A 11 27.10 6.08 17.87
C GLU A 11 26.89 7.02 16.67
N LYS A 12 27.88 7.13 15.77
CA LYS A 12 27.73 7.97 14.58
C LYS A 12 26.74 7.33 13.61
N ASN A 13 25.93 8.15 12.94
CA ASN A 13 24.96 7.67 11.95
C ASN A 13 25.61 6.85 10.82
N THR A 14 26.87 7.15 10.48
CA THR A 14 27.65 6.40 9.49
C THR A 14 27.94 4.96 9.92
N ASP A 15 28.25 4.77 11.20
CA ASP A 15 28.60 3.46 11.75
C ASP A 15 27.34 2.60 11.87
N ILE A 16 26.25 3.20 12.38
CA ILE A 16 24.92 2.58 12.42
C ILE A 16 24.46 2.20 11.00
N ALA A 17 24.61 3.11 10.02
CA ALA A 17 24.21 2.87 8.64
C ALA A 17 25.01 1.74 7.98
N LYS A 18 26.33 1.70 8.20
CA LYS A 18 27.21 0.64 7.71
C LYS A 18 26.83 -0.71 8.31
N ASN A 19 26.58 -0.75 9.61
CA ASN A 19 26.19 -1.97 10.33
C ASN A 19 24.83 -2.51 9.86
N LEU A 20 23.87 -1.61 9.58
CA LEU A 20 22.52 -1.97 9.11
C LEU A 20 22.42 -2.10 7.58
N ARG A 21 23.49 -1.80 6.83
CA ARG A 21 23.51 -1.73 5.36
C ARG A 21 22.41 -0.81 4.81
N MET A 22 22.12 0.27 5.52
CA MET A 22 21.13 1.28 5.13
C MET A 22 21.82 2.58 4.72
N SER A 23 21.05 3.49 4.11
CA SER A 23 21.56 4.83 3.85
C SER A 23 21.74 5.62 5.15
N VAL A 24 22.77 6.47 5.20
CA VAL A 24 22.98 7.41 6.31
C VAL A 24 21.75 8.31 6.51
N ARG A 25 21.10 8.72 5.40
CA ARG A 25 19.88 9.54 5.40
C ARG A 25 18.72 8.89 6.14
N SER A 26 18.58 7.56 6.04
CA SER A 26 17.56 6.80 6.80
C SER A 26 17.85 6.88 8.30
N VAL A 27 19.11 6.70 8.70
CA VAL A 27 19.53 6.77 10.11
C VAL A 27 19.40 8.20 10.67
N GLU A 28 19.69 9.23 9.87
CA GLU A 28 19.45 10.63 10.24
C GLU A 28 17.97 10.92 10.49
N HIS A 29 17.09 10.38 9.64
CA HIS A 29 15.64 10.48 9.84
C HIS A 29 15.23 9.82 11.16
N TRP A 30 15.70 8.60 11.41
CA TRP A 30 15.47 7.88 12.67
C TRP A 30 16.01 8.62 13.90
N ARG A 31 17.21 9.22 13.81
CA ARG A 31 17.80 10.01 14.91
C ARG A 31 17.00 11.27 15.21
N ARG A 32 16.33 11.88 14.23
CA ARG A 32 15.38 12.98 14.49
C ARG A 32 14.19 12.46 15.31
N SER A 33 13.50 11.44 14.81
CA SER A 33 12.35 10.86 15.51
C SER A 33 12.71 10.30 16.91
N TRP A 34 13.89 9.71 17.06
CA TRP A 34 14.39 9.21 18.34
C TRP A 34 14.68 10.33 19.35
N ARG A 35 15.19 11.48 18.93
CA ARG A 35 15.40 12.61 19.85
C ARG A 35 14.08 13.16 20.38
N ASP A 36 13.03 13.12 19.56
CA ASP A 36 11.73 13.68 19.92
C ASP A 36 10.90 12.72 20.78
N ALA A 37 10.97 11.41 20.53
CA ALA A 37 10.09 10.42 21.15
C ALA A 37 10.79 9.12 21.62
N GLY A 38 12.13 9.09 21.67
CA GLY A 38 12.91 7.91 22.04
C GLY A 38 12.57 6.70 21.16
N LEU A 39 12.44 5.53 21.80
CA LEU A 39 12.06 4.29 21.13
C LEU A 39 10.69 4.37 20.43
N ALA A 40 9.76 5.18 20.95
CA ALA A 40 8.46 5.37 20.30
C ALA A 40 8.60 6.06 18.93
N GLY A 41 9.61 6.92 18.75
CA GLY A 41 9.90 7.57 17.48
C GLY A 41 10.46 6.65 16.39
N LEU A 42 10.91 5.45 16.76
CA LEU A 42 11.36 4.42 15.81
C LEU A 42 10.27 3.39 15.50
N ARG A 43 9.12 3.45 16.18
CA ARG A 43 7.99 2.58 15.83
C ARG A 43 7.55 2.89 14.40
N CYS A 44 7.13 1.87 13.66
CA CYS A 44 6.46 2.08 12.38
C CYS A 44 5.32 3.09 12.59
N SER A 45 5.22 4.08 11.70
CA SER A 45 4.26 5.18 11.77
C SER A 45 2.79 4.75 11.64
N GLY A 46 2.51 3.46 11.64
CA GLY A 46 1.20 2.84 11.50
C GLY A 46 1.21 1.72 10.48
N PRO A 47 0.11 0.97 10.38
CA PRO A 47 -0.12 0.07 9.25
C PRO A 47 -0.06 0.85 7.93
N ALA A 48 0.28 0.16 6.84
CA ALA A 48 0.18 0.74 5.51
C ALA A 48 -1.22 1.34 5.29
N LYS A 49 -1.32 2.37 4.45
CA LYS A 49 -2.61 3.00 4.13
C LYS A 49 -3.63 1.93 3.74
N ALA A 50 -4.81 1.99 4.36
CA ALA A 50 -5.90 1.11 4.03
C ALA A 50 -6.22 1.19 2.53
N THR A 51 -6.55 0.04 1.95
CA THR A 51 -6.84 -0.07 0.53
C THR A 51 -8.20 0.57 0.24
N LYS A 52 -8.33 1.29 -0.87
CA LYS A 52 -9.60 1.97 -1.22
C LYS A 52 -10.76 0.98 -1.39
N VAL A 53 -10.45 -0.17 -1.98
CA VAL A 53 -11.33 -1.32 -2.11
C VAL A 53 -10.87 -2.35 -1.09
N ASP A 54 -11.74 -2.64 -0.13
CA ASP A 54 -11.59 -3.69 0.88
C ASP A 54 -12.28 -4.98 0.40
N PRO A 55 -12.14 -6.12 1.10
CA PRO A 55 -12.75 -7.38 0.69
C PRO A 55 -14.29 -7.34 0.56
N GLN A 56 -14.98 -6.54 1.38
CA GLN A 56 -16.45 -6.44 1.32
C GLN A 56 -16.89 -5.72 0.06
N LYS A 57 -16.19 -4.64 -0.32
CA LYS A 57 -16.43 -3.95 -1.60
C LYS A 57 -16.05 -4.82 -2.79
N PHE A 58 -15.02 -5.66 -2.65
CA PHE A 58 -14.63 -6.58 -3.71
C PHE A 58 -15.68 -7.67 -3.95
N ALA A 59 -16.36 -8.17 -2.91
CA ALA A 59 -17.43 -9.16 -3.05
C ALA A 59 -18.57 -8.69 -3.98
N VAL A 60 -18.89 -7.39 -3.99
CA VAL A 60 -19.84 -6.81 -4.95
C VAL A 60 -19.37 -7.01 -6.40
N LEU A 61 -18.07 -6.90 -6.67
CA LEU A 61 -17.53 -7.15 -8.01
C LEU A 61 -17.52 -8.64 -8.35
N GLU A 62 -17.29 -9.52 -7.38
CA GLU A 62 -17.33 -10.97 -7.58
C GLU A 62 -18.72 -11.48 -7.95
N GLU A 63 -19.78 -10.85 -7.45
CA GLU A 63 -21.17 -11.18 -7.82
C GLU A 63 -21.55 -10.64 -9.21
N GLU A 64 -21.00 -9.49 -9.61
CA GLU A 64 -21.36 -8.84 -10.87
C GLU A 64 -20.52 -9.32 -12.07
N LEU A 65 -19.24 -9.65 -11.87
CA LEU A 65 -18.35 -10.14 -12.93
C LEU A 65 -18.91 -11.35 -13.72
N PRO A 66 -19.54 -12.36 -13.08
CA PRO A 66 -20.17 -13.48 -13.77
C PRO A 66 -21.39 -13.12 -14.61
N ARG A 67 -22.04 -11.97 -14.35
CA ARG A 67 -23.18 -11.52 -15.17
C ARG A 67 -22.75 -11.12 -16.59
N GLY A 68 -21.44 -10.91 -16.80
CA GLY A 68 -20.86 -10.65 -18.11
C GLY A 68 -20.81 -9.16 -18.45
N ALA A 69 -19.89 -8.79 -19.32
CA ALA A 69 -19.69 -7.39 -19.69
C ALA A 69 -20.87 -6.86 -20.53
N VAL A 70 -21.54 -7.72 -21.29
CA VAL A 70 -22.72 -7.33 -22.08
C VAL A 70 -23.89 -6.94 -21.19
N TYR A 71 -24.09 -7.63 -20.06
CA TYR A 71 -25.10 -7.26 -19.07
C TYR A 71 -24.89 -5.83 -18.54
N HIS A 72 -23.64 -5.39 -18.43
CA HIS A 72 -23.28 -4.03 -18.03
C HIS A 72 -23.24 -3.02 -19.19
N GLY A 73 -23.76 -3.38 -20.38
CA GLY A 73 -23.91 -2.48 -21.52
C GLY A 73 -22.72 -2.40 -22.47
N TRP A 74 -21.75 -3.32 -22.38
CA TRP A 74 -20.63 -3.39 -23.33
C TRP A 74 -21.00 -4.22 -24.58
N PRO A 75 -20.37 -3.98 -25.74
CA PRO A 75 -20.72 -4.65 -26.99
C PRO A 75 -20.28 -6.12 -27.06
N ASP A 76 -19.41 -6.56 -26.16
CA ASP A 76 -18.86 -7.91 -26.12
C ASP A 76 -18.57 -8.34 -24.68
N GLU A 77 -18.39 -9.64 -24.47
CA GLU A 77 -18.22 -10.24 -23.13
C GLU A 77 -16.83 -10.03 -22.49
N ARG A 78 -15.91 -9.30 -23.12
CA ARG A 78 -14.54 -9.19 -22.62
C ARG A 78 -14.44 -8.20 -21.47
N TRP A 79 -13.95 -8.65 -20.33
CA TRP A 79 -13.49 -7.76 -19.28
C TRP A 79 -12.09 -7.24 -19.57
N THR A 80 -11.97 -5.94 -19.82
CA THR A 80 -10.68 -5.24 -19.85
C THR A 80 -10.48 -4.47 -18.56
N LEU A 81 -9.23 -4.15 -18.20
CA LEU A 81 -8.93 -3.33 -17.01
C LEU A 81 -9.65 -1.98 -17.05
N SER A 82 -9.85 -1.40 -18.24
CA SER A 82 -10.58 -0.15 -18.41
C SER A 82 -12.08 -0.31 -18.15
N ARG A 83 -12.70 -1.40 -18.62
CA ARG A 83 -14.12 -1.69 -18.34
C ARG A 83 -14.35 -1.99 -16.86
N LEU A 84 -13.43 -2.74 -16.26
CA LEU A 84 -13.41 -2.98 -14.81
C LEU A 84 -13.26 -1.69 -14.01
N ARG A 85 -12.39 -0.78 -14.42
CA ARG A 85 -12.27 0.55 -13.79
C ARG A 85 -13.62 1.28 -13.82
N THR A 86 -14.29 1.31 -14.97
CA THR A 86 -15.60 1.96 -15.10
C THR A 86 -16.65 1.30 -14.21
N LEU A 87 -16.67 -0.04 -14.16
CA LEU A 87 -17.59 -0.79 -13.28
C LEU A 87 -17.32 -0.48 -11.80
N ILE A 88 -16.06 -0.45 -11.37
CA ILE A 88 -15.65 -0.11 -10.00
C ILE A 88 -16.07 1.31 -9.65
N ALA A 89 -15.88 2.28 -10.55
CA ALA A 89 -16.30 3.65 -10.33
C ALA A 89 -17.83 3.75 -10.21
N TYR A 90 -18.57 2.99 -11.02
CA TYR A 90 -20.03 2.96 -11.00
C TYR A 90 -20.61 2.30 -9.74
N MET A 91 -20.14 1.10 -9.40
CA MET A 91 -20.69 0.30 -8.29
C MET A 91 -20.20 0.76 -6.92
N LEU A 92 -18.93 1.20 -6.82
CA LEU A 92 -18.28 1.50 -5.54
C LEU A 92 -17.98 2.98 -5.33
N GLY A 93 -18.20 3.84 -6.33
CA GLY A 93 -17.87 5.27 -6.26
C GLY A 93 -16.37 5.57 -6.13
N ILE A 94 -15.51 4.60 -6.48
CA ILE A 94 -14.05 4.71 -6.34
C ILE A 94 -13.40 4.78 -7.71
N ASP A 95 -12.71 5.88 -8.00
CA ASP A 95 -11.84 5.93 -9.17
C ASP A 95 -10.45 5.34 -8.85
N LEU A 96 -10.09 4.29 -9.58
CA LEU A 96 -8.78 3.63 -9.53
C LEU A 96 -8.02 3.90 -10.82
N SER A 97 -6.70 4.00 -10.74
CA SER A 97 -5.86 3.92 -11.94
C SER A 97 -5.92 2.50 -12.53
N ILE A 98 -5.60 2.34 -13.82
CA ILE A 98 -5.51 1.01 -14.46
C ILE A 98 -4.56 0.08 -13.69
N ARG A 99 -3.42 0.62 -13.22
CA ARG A 99 -2.51 -0.10 -12.32
C ARG A 99 -3.20 -0.50 -11.02
N GLY A 100 -3.97 0.40 -10.41
CA GLY A 100 -4.73 0.11 -9.20
C GLY A 100 -5.79 -0.99 -9.38
N VAL A 101 -6.42 -1.06 -10.56
CA VAL A 101 -7.32 -2.17 -10.93
C VAL A 101 -6.55 -3.48 -11.05
N TRP A 102 -5.40 -3.48 -11.73
CA TRP A 102 -4.56 -4.67 -11.82
C TRP A 102 -4.06 -5.15 -10.45
N GLU A 103 -3.61 -4.22 -9.60
CA GLU A 103 -3.20 -4.52 -8.22
C GLU A 103 -4.39 -5.00 -7.38
N LEU A 104 -5.61 -4.50 -7.61
CA LEU A 104 -6.83 -5.01 -7.00
C LEU A 104 -7.08 -6.46 -7.38
N LEU A 105 -7.15 -6.76 -8.67
CA LEU A 105 -7.37 -8.13 -9.14
C LEU A 105 -6.29 -9.08 -8.60
N ARG A 106 -5.01 -8.70 -8.66
CA ARG A 106 -3.91 -9.55 -8.18
C ARG A 106 -3.98 -9.86 -6.69
N ARG A 107 -4.59 -8.99 -5.88
CA ARG A 107 -4.75 -9.21 -4.43
C ARG A 107 -5.90 -10.15 -4.10
N HIS A 108 -6.83 -10.35 -5.02
CA HIS A 108 -8.06 -11.14 -4.86
C HIS A 108 -8.21 -12.22 -5.95
N ALA A 109 -7.12 -12.59 -6.62
CA ALA A 109 -7.08 -13.63 -7.65
C ALA A 109 -6.84 -15.01 -7.05
#